data_AF-A0A6M2DCP4-F1
#
_entry.id   AF-A0A6M2DCP4-F1
#
_cell.length_a   1.000
_cell.length_b   1.000
_cell.length_c   1.000
_cell.angle_alpha   90.00
_cell.angle_beta   90.00
_cell.angle_gamma   90.00
#
_symmetry.space_group_name_H-M   'P 1'
#
loop_
_entity.id
_entity.type
_entity.pdbx_description
1 polymer ?
#
loop_
_entity_poly.entity_id
_entity_poly.type
_entity_poly.pdbx_seq_one_letter_code
_entity_poly.pdbx_strand_id
1 'polypeptide(L)'
;ISSRQRQAKYNNTAEDYICCKNCKGFFSKKTFRLHSYKCHSTSKKEAGSKVVTGRRITGYIHKKADPVLRRVIFPVLNDDEVSRSIKYDELVILYGNKLCQKYTLDHQHDMIRAQLRLLGRFKLAIKSVNNNIDQFDSIFKPQHFDSSVMALRIVAHWDTTLMCFKTPAVAQNVSTLIKKIANKYRTECIKNEDEVGRKNVCNFLLLWEEEVPVLIIKKAAEDQLLQKRQKKVILPSKTDIKLLFDYLNDQANIAYGLLKDGFNRGAWDLLNSSTLILIQIFNRRRAGELERLKIADFNNRLQLDENINSDLCANLSADTIAYAKQYVRLTLRGKLGRVVSILLTPSNVEFITTLLKYRKNAGVKLTNEYVFAVPGALPLQKQYIRACPLMRKFANDSGALIPSSLRGTSLRKHIATFTAMLEVEGHKVERLANFMGHDKEIHRGIYRVPVPVAEMTDVSRLLVAAMGGDEDEENVESDEENSDSSEDENSESNEIDSALNLNDSTVNNSLNLTKSKSEQKNKTKEMTRNSSDAVKRHSTSPYGRKKRTK
;
A
#
# COMPACT_ATOMS: atom_id res chain seq x y z
N ILE A 1 -33.79 32.16 10.83
CA ILE A 1 -32.94 30.97 11.11
C ILE A 1 -33.00 30.73 12.62
N SER A 2 -33.87 29.83 13.09
CA SER A 2 -33.93 29.53 14.53
C SER A 2 -32.74 28.65 14.89
N SER A 3 -31.70 29.22 15.50
CA SER A 3 -30.68 28.42 16.16
C SER A 3 -31.36 27.72 17.35
N ARG A 4 -31.34 26.39 17.40
CA ARG A 4 -31.66 25.71 18.65
C ARG A 4 -30.54 26.07 19.62
N GLN A 5 -30.86 26.93 20.58
CA GLN A 5 -29.95 27.30 21.67
C GLN A 5 -29.37 26.05 22.32
N ARG A 6 -28.12 26.17 22.79
CA ARG A 6 -27.45 25.13 23.58
C ARG A 6 -28.36 24.74 24.74
N GLN A 7 -28.84 23.50 24.76
CA GLN A 7 -29.49 22.99 25.96
C GLN A 7 -28.40 22.78 27.01
N ALA A 8 -28.36 23.62 28.03
CA ALA A 8 -27.36 23.58 29.13
C ALA A 8 -27.28 22.22 29.83
N LYS A 9 -28.30 21.37 29.67
CA LYS A 9 -28.37 20.00 30.17
C LYS A 9 -27.38 19.03 29.51
N TYR A 10 -26.80 19.38 28.35
CA TYR A 10 -25.82 18.56 27.64
C TYR A 10 -24.52 19.35 27.49
N ASN A 11 -23.40 18.79 27.97
CA ASN A 11 -22.03 19.30 27.78
C ASN A 11 -21.55 19.18 26.31
N ASN A 12 -22.37 19.62 25.36
CA ASN A 12 -22.06 19.57 23.93
C ASN A 12 -21.19 20.78 23.54
N THR A 13 -20.03 20.50 22.97
CA THR A 13 -19.13 21.51 22.40
C THR A 13 -19.52 21.85 20.96
N ALA A 14 -18.91 22.89 20.37
CA ALA A 14 -19.09 23.21 18.95
C ALA A 14 -18.70 22.04 18.03
N GLU A 15 -17.84 21.15 18.51
CA GLU A 15 -17.40 19.96 17.77
C GLU A 15 -18.47 18.89 17.69
N ASP A 16 -19.50 18.92 18.55
CA ASP A 16 -20.59 17.94 18.55
C ASP A 16 -21.69 18.24 17.52
N TYR A 17 -21.52 19.32 16.75
CA TYR A 17 -22.47 19.76 15.74
C TYR A 17 -21.91 19.63 14.31
N ILE A 18 -22.79 19.34 13.36
CA ILE A 18 -22.49 19.26 11.93
C ILE A 18 -23.46 20.19 11.18
N CYS A 19 -22.93 20.92 10.20
CA CYS A 19 -23.73 21.73 9.28
C CYS A 19 -24.40 20.84 8.23
N CYS A 20 -25.71 20.99 8.04
CA CYS A 20 -26.44 20.35 6.96
C CYS A 20 -26.12 21.02 5.61
N LYS A 21 -25.85 20.22 4.58
CA LYS A 21 -25.58 20.73 3.23
C LYS A 21 -26.71 21.61 2.68
N ASN A 22 -27.96 21.22 2.93
CA ASN A 22 -29.13 21.80 2.27
C ASN A 22 -29.62 23.04 3.03
N CYS A 23 -30.09 22.88 4.27
CA CYS A 23 -30.63 23.99 5.04
C CYS A 23 -29.58 24.86 5.75
N LYS A 24 -28.29 24.48 5.69
CA LYS A 24 -27.16 25.13 6.39
C LYS A 24 -27.28 25.20 7.92
N GLY A 25 -28.32 24.61 8.51
CA GLY A 25 -28.48 24.52 9.95
C GLY A 25 -27.45 23.60 10.60
N PHE A 26 -27.11 23.86 11.87
CA PHE A 26 -26.23 23.04 12.68
C PHE A 26 -27.05 22.09 13.55
N PHE A 27 -26.72 20.80 13.49
CA PHE A 27 -27.42 19.75 14.25
C PHE A 27 -26.41 18.89 14.98
N SER A 28 -26.79 18.40 16.16
CA SER A 28 -25.97 17.45 16.91
C SER A 28 -25.68 16.21 16.07
N LYS A 29 -24.45 15.71 16.13
CA LYS A 29 -24.02 14.46 15.47
C LYS A 29 -24.98 13.30 15.73
N LYS A 30 -25.52 13.20 16.96
CA LYS A 30 -26.45 12.14 17.37
C LYS A 30 -27.77 12.21 16.61
N THR A 31 -28.31 13.40 16.40
CA THR A 31 -29.63 13.62 15.77
C THR A 31 -29.53 14.02 14.29
N PHE A 32 -28.32 14.24 13.77
CA PHE A 32 -28.09 14.66 12.39
C PHE A 32 -28.70 13.70 11.37
N ARG A 33 -28.71 12.39 11.64
CA ARG A 33 -29.34 11.39 10.76
C ARG A 33 -30.84 11.64 10.60
N LEU A 34 -31.55 11.88 11.71
CA LEU A 34 -32.99 12.18 11.72
C LEU A 34 -33.29 13.48 10.98
N HIS A 35 -32.51 14.53 11.25
CA HIS A 35 -32.64 15.78 10.51
C HIS A 35 -32.40 15.57 9.00
N SER A 36 -31.35 14.83 8.67
CA SER A 36 -30.98 14.59 7.28
C SER A 36 -32.06 13.87 6.48
N TYR A 37 -32.86 13.00 7.11
CA TYR A 37 -34.02 12.38 6.46
C TYR A 37 -35.16 13.35 6.23
N LYS A 38 -35.42 14.27 7.16
CA LYS A 38 -36.49 15.27 7.02
C LYS A 38 -36.12 16.40 6.07
N CYS A 39 -34.84 16.78 6.02
CA CYS A 39 -34.34 17.90 5.22
C CYS A 39 -34.03 17.52 3.77
N HIS A 40 -33.88 16.23 3.47
CA HIS A 40 -33.71 15.71 2.12
C HIS A 40 -34.88 14.75 1.85
N SER A 41 -35.85 15.14 1.04
CA SER A 41 -36.99 14.31 0.64
C SER A 41 -36.60 13.09 -0.22
N THR A 42 -35.34 12.63 -0.17
CA THR A 42 -34.80 11.54 -0.99
C THR A 42 -33.87 10.60 -0.20
N SER A 43 -34.26 9.32 -0.26
CA SER A 43 -33.57 8.04 -0.02
C SER A 43 -32.93 7.71 1.36
N LYS A 44 -33.24 6.48 1.83
CA LYS A 44 -32.95 5.90 3.15
C LYS A 44 -31.48 5.48 3.40
N LYS A 45 -30.55 5.58 2.42
CA LYS A 45 -29.25 4.84 2.45
C LYS A 45 -27.96 5.67 2.65
N GLU A 46 -28.01 6.97 2.93
CA GLU A 46 -26.83 7.86 2.76
C GLU A 46 -26.31 8.60 4.01
N ALA A 47 -26.65 8.17 5.22
CA ALA A 47 -26.35 8.94 6.44
C ALA A 47 -24.84 9.24 6.67
N GLY A 48 -23.93 8.31 6.39
CA GLY A 48 -22.49 8.49 6.60
C GLY A 48 -21.83 9.52 5.66
N SER A 49 -22.31 9.59 4.42
CA SER A 49 -21.75 10.52 3.41
C SER A 49 -22.23 11.96 3.57
N LYS A 50 -23.35 12.16 4.25
CA LYS A 50 -23.91 13.49 4.52
C LYS A 50 -23.11 14.23 5.60
N VAL A 51 -22.47 13.50 6.52
CA VAL A 51 -21.54 14.05 7.53
C VAL A 51 -20.26 14.61 6.89
N VAL A 52 -19.63 13.84 6.00
CA VAL A 52 -18.43 14.28 5.26
C VAL A 52 -18.71 15.54 4.46
N THR A 53 -19.88 15.59 3.82
CA THR A 53 -20.30 16.77 3.05
C THR A 53 -20.55 17.99 3.94
N GLY A 54 -21.13 17.79 5.12
CA GLY A 54 -21.27 18.85 6.13
C GLY A 54 -19.91 19.40 6.59
N ARG A 55 -18.95 18.51 6.88
CA ARG A 55 -17.57 18.90 7.26
C ARG A 55 -16.83 19.63 6.16
N ARG A 56 -17.04 19.24 4.90
CA ARG A 56 -16.50 19.94 3.73
C ARG A 56 -17.00 21.39 3.65
N ILE A 57 -18.25 21.63 4.06
CA ILE A 57 -18.87 22.96 4.03
C ILE A 57 -18.40 23.81 5.20
N THR A 58 -18.38 23.26 6.42
CA THR A 58 -17.90 24.01 7.58
C THR A 58 -16.43 24.34 7.44
N GLY A 59 -15.62 23.40 6.93
CA GLY A 59 -14.20 23.62 6.66
C GLY A 59 -13.45 24.10 7.90
N TYR A 60 -13.86 23.68 9.10
CA TYR A 60 -13.22 24.04 10.36
C TYR A 60 -11.84 23.38 10.43
N ILE A 61 -10.82 24.17 10.14
CA ILE A 61 -9.41 23.79 10.13
C ILE A 61 -8.60 25.09 10.19
N HIS A 62 -7.35 25.00 10.63
CA HIS A 62 -6.43 26.13 10.69
C HIS A 62 -6.48 27.01 9.44
N LYS A 63 -6.38 28.33 9.59
CA LYS A 63 -6.49 29.31 8.49
C LYS A 63 -5.50 29.06 7.35
N LYS A 64 -4.28 28.57 7.67
CA LYS A 64 -3.23 28.26 6.69
C LYS A 64 -3.50 27.00 5.86
N ALA A 65 -4.56 26.23 6.12
CA ALA A 65 -4.87 25.03 5.33
C ALA A 65 -5.33 25.40 3.91
N ASP A 66 -4.69 24.78 2.93
CA ASP A 66 -5.04 24.96 1.52
C ASP A 66 -6.42 24.38 1.17
N PRO A 67 -6.99 24.70 -0.01
CA PRO A 67 -8.32 24.23 -0.39
C PRO A 67 -8.43 22.70 -0.46
N VAL A 68 -7.36 21.99 -0.83
CA VAL A 68 -7.35 20.53 -0.98
C VAL A 68 -7.37 19.89 0.40
N LEU A 69 -6.48 20.30 1.29
CA LEU A 69 -6.41 19.84 2.67
C LEU A 69 -7.74 20.11 3.41
N ARG A 70 -8.28 21.33 3.27
CA ARG A 70 -9.53 21.77 3.90
C ARG A 70 -10.77 21.04 3.37
N ARG A 71 -10.88 20.84 2.05
CA ARG A 71 -12.12 20.37 1.42
C ARG A 71 -12.08 18.91 0.96
N VAL A 72 -10.91 18.26 0.92
CA VAL A 72 -10.73 16.90 0.36
C VAL A 72 -10.11 15.93 1.38
N ILE A 73 -9.07 16.36 2.09
CA ILE A 73 -8.33 15.48 3.02
C ILE A 73 -9.02 15.38 4.38
N PHE A 74 -9.16 16.52 5.08
CA PHE A 74 -9.70 16.57 6.44
C PHE A 74 -11.15 16.12 6.60
N PRO A 75 -12.08 16.45 5.67
CA PRO A 75 -13.48 16.05 5.84
C PRO A 75 -13.70 14.53 5.93
N VAL A 76 -12.79 13.75 5.36
CA VAL A 76 -12.83 12.28 5.31
C VAL A 76 -12.10 11.64 6.50
N LEU A 77 -11.32 12.39 7.28
CA LEU A 77 -10.72 11.87 8.51
C LEU A 77 -11.79 11.43 9.51
N ASN A 78 -11.47 10.40 10.28
CA ASN A 78 -12.30 10.00 11.42
C ASN A 78 -12.37 11.17 12.40
N ASP A 79 -13.52 11.35 13.02
CA ASP A 79 -13.73 12.45 13.97
C ASP A 79 -13.52 11.94 15.38
N ASP A 80 -12.26 11.64 15.62
CA ASP A 80 -11.69 11.17 16.87
C ASP A 80 -10.74 12.22 17.43
N GLU A 81 -10.28 11.98 18.66
CA GLU A 81 -9.32 12.84 19.35
C GLU A 81 -8.05 13.07 18.52
N VAL A 82 -7.57 12.04 17.83
CA VAL A 82 -6.39 12.11 16.93
C VAL A 82 -6.55 13.19 15.86
N SER A 83 -7.70 13.25 15.20
CA SER A 83 -7.91 14.22 14.11
C SER A 83 -8.21 15.61 14.65
N ARG A 84 -8.76 15.71 15.87
CA ARG A 84 -8.99 16.99 16.57
C ARG A 84 -7.69 17.62 17.04
N SER A 85 -6.75 16.84 17.57
CA SER A 85 -5.47 17.33 18.10
C SER A 85 -4.60 18.04 17.05
N ILE A 86 -4.76 17.69 15.77
CA ILE A 86 -3.99 18.23 14.64
C ILE A 86 -4.75 19.28 13.81
N LYS A 87 -6.05 19.47 14.05
CA LYS A 87 -6.94 20.29 13.21
C LYS A 87 -6.56 21.77 13.16
N TYR A 88 -6.05 22.28 14.27
CA TYR A 88 -5.62 23.67 14.43
C TYR A 88 -4.12 23.81 14.66
N ASP A 89 -3.37 22.72 14.53
CA ASP A 89 -1.92 22.74 14.68
C ASP A 89 -1.28 23.30 13.42
N GLU A 90 -0.67 24.48 13.53
CA GLU A 90 -0.18 25.21 12.36
C GLU A 90 0.86 24.39 11.57
N LEU A 91 1.82 23.77 12.25
CA LEU A 91 2.92 23.07 11.63
C LEU A 91 2.45 21.79 10.92
N VAL A 92 1.56 21.02 11.56
CA VAL A 92 0.97 19.82 10.94
C VAL A 92 0.17 20.20 9.69
N ILE A 93 -0.54 21.32 9.72
CA ILE A 93 -1.30 21.82 8.57
C ILE A 93 -0.36 22.25 7.42
N LEU A 94 0.72 22.96 7.73
CA LEU A 94 1.72 23.34 6.72
C LEU A 94 2.41 22.13 6.10
N TYR A 95 2.65 21.08 6.88
CA TYR A 95 3.15 19.79 6.38
C TYR A 95 2.10 19.09 5.50
N GLY A 96 0.83 19.10 5.91
CA GLY A 96 -0.30 18.59 5.13
C GLY A 96 -0.44 19.26 3.77
N ASN A 97 -0.32 20.59 3.71
CA ASN A 97 -0.32 21.34 2.45
C ASN A 97 0.84 20.91 1.53
N LYS A 98 2.05 20.74 2.08
CA LYS A 98 3.21 20.23 1.32
C LYS A 98 2.93 18.85 0.73
N LEU A 99 2.27 17.97 1.48
CA LEU A 99 1.87 16.65 0.98
C LEU A 99 0.83 16.75 -0.15
N CYS A 100 -0.15 17.65 -0.02
CA CYS A 100 -1.17 17.86 -1.07
C CYS A 100 -0.54 18.40 -2.37
N GLN A 101 0.50 19.23 -2.26
CA GLN A 101 1.26 19.70 -3.42
C GLN A 101 2.12 18.59 -4.05
N LYS A 102 2.77 17.75 -3.24
CA LYS A 102 3.62 16.64 -3.74
C LYS A 102 2.79 15.51 -4.36
N TYR A 103 1.62 15.22 -3.80
CA TYR A 103 0.80 14.06 -4.13
C TYR A 103 -0.57 14.49 -4.64
N THR A 104 -0.69 14.59 -5.97
CA THR A 104 -1.85 15.16 -6.66
C THR A 104 -2.90 14.13 -7.05
N LEU A 105 -2.59 12.83 -6.96
CA LEU A 105 -3.50 11.77 -7.41
C LEU A 105 -4.48 11.37 -6.28
N ASP A 106 -5.76 11.22 -6.62
CA ASP A 106 -6.83 10.93 -5.65
C ASP A 106 -6.55 9.74 -4.72
N HIS A 107 -5.93 8.69 -5.24
CA HIS A 107 -5.62 7.48 -4.45
C HIS A 107 -4.49 7.69 -3.43
N GLN A 108 -3.70 8.77 -3.56
CA GLN A 108 -2.64 9.12 -2.61
C GLN A 108 -3.20 9.86 -1.39
N HIS A 109 -4.44 10.38 -1.46
CA HIS A 109 -5.08 11.04 -0.33
C HIS A 109 -5.19 10.13 0.91
N ASP A 110 -5.38 8.82 0.73
CA ASP A 110 -5.40 7.85 1.84
C ASP A 110 -4.05 7.80 2.58
N MET A 111 -2.94 7.88 1.85
CA MET A 111 -1.60 7.94 2.40
C MET A 111 -1.37 9.25 3.17
N ILE A 112 -1.81 10.39 2.63
CA ILE A 112 -1.73 11.69 3.32
C ILE A 112 -2.48 11.62 4.64
N ARG A 113 -3.73 11.13 4.63
CA ARG A 113 -4.55 10.97 5.84
C ARG A 113 -3.88 10.04 6.85
N ALA A 114 -3.29 8.94 6.42
CA ALA A 114 -2.56 8.02 7.30
C ALA A 114 -1.37 8.71 7.98
N GLN A 115 -0.58 9.50 7.25
CA GLN A 115 0.55 10.25 7.82
C GLN A 115 0.08 11.30 8.83
N LEU A 116 -0.96 12.09 8.50
CA LEU A 116 -1.52 13.09 9.41
C LEU A 116 -2.06 12.45 10.69
N ARG A 117 -2.76 11.31 10.58
CA ARG A 117 -3.25 10.57 11.75
C ARG A 117 -2.11 9.99 12.59
N LEU A 118 -1.03 9.53 11.96
CA LEU A 118 0.14 9.03 12.69
C LEU A 118 0.84 10.16 13.48
N LEU A 119 0.95 11.35 12.89
CA LEU A 119 1.40 12.56 13.60
C LEU A 119 0.45 12.92 14.75
N GLY A 120 -0.86 12.83 14.56
CA GLY A 120 -1.84 13.08 15.63
C GLY A 120 -1.71 12.11 16.79
N ARG A 121 -1.47 10.81 16.53
CA ARG A 121 -1.20 9.81 17.58
C ARG A 121 0.08 10.15 18.35
N PHE A 122 1.14 10.56 17.64
CA PHE A 122 2.38 11.00 18.27
C PHE A 122 2.17 12.25 19.13
N LYS A 123 1.40 13.23 18.65
CA LYS A 123 1.06 14.44 19.42
C LYS A 123 0.33 14.11 20.72
N LEU A 124 -0.61 13.17 20.69
CA LEU A 124 -1.31 12.73 21.91
C LEU A 124 -0.35 12.00 22.87
N ALA A 125 0.49 11.10 22.35
CA ALA A 125 1.45 10.36 23.16
C ALA A 125 2.50 11.27 23.82
N ILE A 126 3.01 12.29 23.12
CA ILE A 126 3.97 13.21 23.73
C ILE A 126 3.31 14.12 24.76
N LYS A 127 2.06 14.52 24.54
CA LYS A 127 1.28 15.29 25.52
C LYS A 127 1.06 14.51 26.81
N SER A 128 0.83 13.20 26.74
CA SER A 128 0.73 12.36 27.95
C SER A 128 2.05 12.19 28.70
N VAL A 129 3.19 12.35 28.02
CA VAL A 129 4.53 12.30 28.65
C VAL A 129 4.92 13.66 29.21
N ASN A 130 4.56 14.74 28.51
CA ASN A 130 4.91 16.10 28.88
C ASN A 130 3.74 17.06 28.58
N ASN A 131 3.04 17.46 29.65
CA ASN A 131 1.87 18.34 29.57
C ASN A 131 2.20 19.77 29.09
N ASN A 132 3.48 20.18 29.09
CA ASN A 132 3.90 21.50 28.63
C ASN A 132 3.92 21.62 27.09
N ILE A 133 3.69 20.52 26.36
CA ILE A 133 3.70 20.49 24.91
C ILE A 133 2.26 20.51 24.39
N ASP A 134 1.82 21.65 23.86
CA ASP A 134 0.49 21.79 23.25
C ASP A 134 0.53 21.86 21.71
N GLN A 135 1.54 22.49 21.13
CA GLN A 135 1.72 22.65 19.70
C GLN A 135 2.90 21.79 19.18
N PHE A 136 2.82 21.34 17.93
CA PHE A 136 3.84 20.44 17.36
C PHE A 136 5.21 21.09 17.20
N ASP A 137 5.28 22.40 17.02
CA ASP A 137 6.52 23.18 16.96
C ASP A 137 7.33 23.11 18.25
N SER A 138 6.63 23.11 19.40
CA SER A 138 7.20 23.07 20.74
C SER A 138 7.97 21.77 21.01
N ILE A 139 7.67 20.70 20.27
CA ILE A 139 8.35 19.41 20.33
C ILE A 139 9.83 19.54 19.93
N PHE A 140 10.16 20.44 18.99
CA PHE A 140 11.50 20.52 18.40
C PHE A 140 12.51 21.33 19.22
N LYS A 141 12.30 21.41 20.54
CA LYS A 141 13.32 21.90 21.47
C LYS A 141 14.21 20.73 21.91
N PRO A 142 15.55 20.87 21.95
CA PRO A 142 16.45 19.78 22.33
C PRO A 142 16.11 19.13 23.68
N GLN A 143 15.66 19.92 24.65
CA GLN A 143 15.20 19.45 25.98
C GLN A 143 14.02 18.47 25.95
N HIS A 144 13.29 18.38 24.83
CA HIS A 144 12.15 17.46 24.67
C HIS A 144 12.51 16.23 23.83
N PHE A 145 13.80 16.02 23.55
CA PHE A 145 14.28 14.86 22.81
C PHE A 145 13.88 13.54 23.49
N ASP A 146 14.18 13.37 24.78
CA ASP A 146 13.85 12.14 25.51
C ASP A 146 12.34 11.89 25.58
N SER A 147 11.56 12.95 25.83
CA SER A 147 10.09 12.88 25.78
C SER A 147 9.58 12.43 24.41
N SER A 148 10.24 12.87 23.33
CA SER A 148 9.90 12.47 21.96
C SER A 148 10.21 11.01 21.68
N VAL A 149 11.34 10.49 22.19
CA VAL A 149 11.70 9.07 22.09
C VAL A 149 10.72 8.21 22.88
N MET A 150 10.36 8.61 24.10
CA MET A 150 9.34 7.91 24.90
C MET A 150 7.98 7.91 24.21
N ALA A 151 7.52 9.04 23.68
CA ALA A 151 6.28 9.14 22.93
C ALA A 151 6.28 8.23 21.68
N LEU A 152 7.40 8.14 20.97
CA LEU A 152 7.55 7.23 19.84
C LEU A 152 7.41 5.78 20.28
N ARG A 153 8.06 5.39 21.38
CA ARG A 153 7.94 4.05 21.97
C ARG A 153 6.49 3.70 22.33
N ILE A 154 5.75 4.64 22.90
CA ILE A 154 4.31 4.48 23.20
C ILE A 154 3.53 4.21 21.91
N VAL A 155 3.69 5.04 20.87
CA VAL A 155 2.96 4.89 19.60
C VAL A 155 3.29 3.57 18.90
N ALA A 156 4.53 3.11 19.02
CA ALA A 156 5.00 1.86 18.42
C ALA A 156 4.75 0.61 19.29
N HIS A 157 4.09 0.77 20.45
CA HIS A 157 3.79 -0.31 21.40
C HIS A 157 5.07 -1.04 21.83
N TRP A 158 6.04 -0.28 22.34
CA TRP A 158 7.25 -0.82 22.96
C TRP A 158 6.89 -1.64 24.20
N ASP A 159 7.37 -2.88 24.23
CA ASP A 159 7.25 -3.78 25.36
C ASP A 159 8.48 -3.65 26.25
N THR A 160 8.30 -3.18 27.48
CA THR A 160 9.39 -3.01 28.44
C THR A 160 9.92 -4.33 28.99
N THR A 161 9.13 -5.40 28.95
CA THR A 161 9.52 -6.72 29.45
C THR A 161 10.34 -7.46 28.40
N LEU A 162 9.83 -7.49 27.17
CA LEU A 162 10.48 -8.17 26.05
C LEU A 162 11.52 -7.29 25.33
N MET A 163 11.61 -6.01 25.69
CA MET A 163 12.46 -5.00 25.07
C MET A 163 12.32 -5.00 23.55
N CYS A 164 11.09 -5.02 23.04
CA CYS A 164 10.80 -5.12 21.61
C CYS A 164 9.61 -4.26 21.18
N PHE A 165 9.55 -3.92 19.89
CA PHE A 165 8.39 -3.25 19.31
C PHE A 165 7.35 -4.26 18.84
N LYS A 166 6.11 -4.16 19.34
CA LYS A 166 4.99 -4.93 18.77
C LYS A 166 4.65 -4.46 17.36
N THR A 167 4.83 -3.16 17.07
CA THR A 167 4.61 -2.59 15.74
C THR A 167 5.87 -1.90 15.16
N PRO A 168 6.92 -2.67 14.77
CA PRO A 168 8.20 -2.09 14.37
C PRO A 168 8.12 -1.17 13.13
N ALA A 169 7.22 -1.49 12.19
CA ALA A 169 6.99 -0.64 11.01
C ALA A 169 6.43 0.74 11.40
N VAL A 170 5.63 0.83 12.47
CA VAL A 170 5.13 2.10 12.98
C VAL A 170 6.27 2.90 13.58
N ALA A 171 7.18 2.28 14.34
CA ALA A 171 8.36 2.96 14.89
C ALA A 171 9.21 3.63 13.80
N GLN A 172 9.53 2.90 12.73
CA GLN A 172 10.30 3.42 11.58
C GLN A 172 9.55 4.57 10.87
N ASN A 173 8.24 4.40 10.64
CA ASN A 173 7.41 5.40 9.98
C ASN A 173 7.28 6.69 10.80
N VAL A 174 7.04 6.59 12.11
CA VAL A 174 6.96 7.74 13.03
C VAL A 174 8.29 8.47 13.03
N SER A 175 9.42 7.75 13.16
CA SER A 175 10.75 8.38 13.15
C SER A 175 11.00 9.18 11.87
N THR A 176 10.65 8.58 10.72
CA THR A 176 10.79 9.25 9.42
C THR A 176 9.88 10.48 9.30
N LEU A 177 8.64 10.40 9.82
CA LEU A 177 7.69 11.52 9.79
C LEU A 177 8.12 12.67 10.70
N ILE A 178 8.63 12.38 11.90
CA ILE A 178 9.16 13.40 12.83
C ILE A 178 10.31 14.15 12.16
N LYS A 179 11.25 13.44 11.53
CA LYS A 179 12.33 14.07 10.76
C LYS A 179 11.81 14.96 9.64
N LYS A 180 10.78 14.52 8.90
CA LYS A 180 10.18 15.29 7.79
C LYS A 180 9.49 16.57 8.28
N ILE A 181 8.75 16.51 9.37
CA ILE A 181 8.03 17.67 9.91
C ILE A 181 8.98 18.63 10.66
N ALA A 182 10.02 18.13 11.32
CA ALA A 182 11.11 18.96 11.87
C ALA A 182 11.81 19.76 10.76
N ASN A 183 12.14 19.13 9.63
CA ASN A 183 12.69 19.82 8.47
C ASN A 183 11.73 20.87 7.87
N LYS A 184 10.42 20.60 7.92
CA LYS A 184 9.41 21.57 7.53
C LYS A 184 9.41 22.76 8.50
N TYR A 185 9.46 22.52 9.81
CA TYR A 185 9.54 23.58 10.82
C TYR A 185 10.79 24.44 10.62
N ARG A 186 11.97 23.82 10.43
CA ARG A 186 13.22 24.52 10.08
C ARG A 186 13.05 25.45 8.89
N THR A 187 12.36 24.99 7.85
CA THR A 187 12.08 25.81 6.65
C THR A 187 11.20 27.02 6.97
N GLU A 188 10.21 26.86 7.86
CA GLU A 188 9.33 27.96 8.27
C GLU A 188 10.04 28.95 9.21
N CYS A 189 10.92 28.49 10.11
CA CYS A 189 11.78 29.37 10.91
C CYS A 189 12.68 30.23 10.03
N ILE A 190 13.29 29.65 8.98
CA ILE A 190 14.12 30.41 8.02
C ILE A 190 13.30 31.48 7.28
N LYS A 191 12.07 31.15 6.85
CA LYS A 191 11.20 32.11 6.16
C LYS A 191 10.73 33.25 7.05
N ASN A 192 10.55 32.98 8.34
CA ASN A 192 10.08 33.96 9.31
C ASN A 192 11.24 34.66 10.04
N GLU A 193 12.49 34.40 9.66
CA GLU A 193 13.70 34.93 10.30
C GLU A 193 13.77 34.64 11.82
N ASP A 194 13.16 33.52 12.25
CA ASP A 194 13.19 33.05 13.65
C ASP A 194 14.47 32.24 13.92
N GLU A 195 15.51 32.96 14.35
CA GLU A 195 16.82 32.39 14.66
C GLU A 195 16.79 31.43 15.86
N VAL A 196 15.95 31.70 16.87
CA VAL A 196 15.85 30.87 18.08
C VAL A 196 15.19 29.53 17.75
N GLY A 197 14.05 29.56 17.07
CA GLY A 197 13.37 28.36 16.59
C GLY A 197 14.25 27.55 15.64
N ARG A 198 14.96 28.23 14.72
CA ARG A 198 15.91 27.60 13.79
C ARG A 198 17.04 26.87 14.53
N LYS A 199 17.65 27.49 15.53
CA LYS A 199 18.71 26.86 16.33
C LYS A 199 18.19 25.64 17.10
N ASN A 200 17.01 25.76 17.73
CA ASN A 200 16.40 24.67 18.48
C ASN A 200 16.11 23.45 17.61
N VAL A 201 15.46 23.63 16.45
CA VAL A 201 15.14 22.51 15.56
C VAL A 201 16.38 21.90 14.91
N CYS A 202 17.41 22.70 14.61
CA CYS A 202 18.68 22.16 14.11
C CYS A 202 19.35 21.28 15.16
N ASN A 203 19.43 21.75 16.41
CA ASN A 203 20.00 20.96 17.51
C ASN A 203 19.19 19.69 17.79
N PHE A 204 17.85 19.79 17.76
CA PHE A 204 16.98 18.62 17.88
C PHE A 204 17.20 17.61 16.74
N LEU A 205 17.33 18.09 15.51
CA LEU A 205 17.59 17.24 14.34
C LEU A 205 18.95 16.54 14.45
N LEU A 206 19.99 17.21 14.97
CA LEU A 206 21.30 16.60 15.21
C LEU A 206 21.18 15.43 16.20
N LEU A 207 20.55 15.65 17.36
CA LEU A 207 20.28 14.59 18.34
C LEU A 207 19.45 13.46 17.71
N TRP A 208 18.43 13.81 16.92
CA TRP A 208 17.59 12.83 16.24
C TRP A 208 18.35 11.97 15.23
N GLU A 209 19.33 12.53 14.53
CA GLU A 209 20.14 11.81 13.54
C GLU A 209 21.22 10.93 14.18
N GLU A 210 21.68 11.27 15.37
CA GLU A 210 22.71 10.52 16.10
C GLU A 210 22.13 9.37 16.95
N GLU A 211 21.10 9.66 17.76
CA GLU A 211 20.60 8.74 18.78
C GLU A 211 19.52 7.79 18.27
N VAL A 212 18.56 8.28 17.46
CA VAL A 212 17.39 7.49 17.04
C VAL A 212 17.73 6.27 16.17
N PRO A 213 18.76 6.30 15.29
CA PRO A 213 19.20 5.10 14.60
C PRO A 213 19.55 3.94 15.53
N VAL A 214 20.21 4.25 16.65
CA VAL A 214 20.64 3.27 17.66
C VAL A 214 19.47 2.86 18.54
N LEU A 215 18.74 3.83 19.09
CA LEU A 215 17.69 3.59 20.08
C LEU A 215 16.43 2.93 19.49
N ILE A 216 16.10 3.22 18.24
CA ILE A 216 14.82 2.88 17.62
C ILE A 216 15.01 2.09 16.33
N ILE A 217 15.74 2.63 15.34
CA ILE A 217 15.71 2.10 13.98
C ILE A 217 16.32 0.71 13.89
N LYS A 218 17.50 0.51 14.50
CA LYS A 218 18.17 -0.80 14.54
C LYS A 218 17.25 -1.86 15.16
N LYS A 219 16.75 -1.59 16.36
CA LYS A 219 15.89 -2.53 17.08
C LYS A 219 14.57 -2.81 16.34
N ALA A 220 13.94 -1.77 15.78
CA ALA A 220 12.74 -1.94 14.97
C ALA A 220 13.01 -2.78 13.71
N ALA A 221 14.18 -2.67 13.08
CA ALA A 221 14.55 -3.50 11.93
C ALA A 221 14.76 -4.98 12.35
N GLU A 222 15.42 -5.23 13.48
CA GLU A 222 15.62 -6.56 14.05
C GLU A 222 14.29 -7.23 14.42
N ASP A 223 13.42 -6.52 15.13
CA ASP A 223 12.10 -7.03 15.53
C ASP A 223 11.23 -7.30 14.31
N GLN A 224 11.29 -6.43 13.28
CA GLN A 224 10.58 -6.66 12.04
C GLN A 224 11.10 -7.90 11.31
N LEU A 225 12.41 -8.16 11.34
CA LEU A 225 13.01 -9.34 10.75
C LEU A 225 12.61 -10.61 11.52
N LEU A 226 12.58 -10.54 12.86
CA LEU A 226 12.13 -11.65 13.70
C LEU A 226 10.66 -11.99 13.43
N GLN A 227 9.78 -11.00 13.42
CA GLN A 227 8.36 -11.18 13.08
C GLN A 227 8.18 -11.77 11.69
N LYS A 228 8.99 -11.34 10.71
CA LYS A 228 8.96 -11.91 9.34
C LYS A 228 9.40 -13.38 9.31
N ARG A 229 10.41 -13.76 10.10
CA ARG A 229 10.90 -15.14 10.19
C ARG A 229 9.87 -16.06 10.85
N GLN A 230 9.21 -15.58 11.89
CA GLN A 230 8.18 -16.35 12.62
C GLN A 230 6.84 -16.42 11.88
N LYS A 231 6.57 -15.47 10.98
CA LYS A 231 5.30 -15.43 10.24
C LYS A 231 5.19 -16.62 9.28
N LYS A 232 4.35 -17.58 9.64
CA LYS A 232 3.91 -18.65 8.73
C LYS A 232 3.10 -18.04 7.58
N VAL A 233 3.56 -18.23 6.35
CA VAL A 233 2.85 -17.76 5.15
C VAL A 233 2.12 -18.94 4.51
N ILE A 234 0.80 -18.95 4.67
CA ILE A 234 -0.06 -19.96 4.03
C ILE A 234 -0.31 -19.52 2.58
N LEU A 235 0.12 -20.34 1.62
CA LEU A 235 -0.19 -20.16 0.21
C LEU A 235 -1.51 -20.84 -0.13
N PRO A 236 -2.36 -20.23 -0.99
CA PRO A 236 -3.60 -20.86 -1.42
C PRO A 236 -3.34 -22.10 -2.26
N SER A 237 -4.17 -23.14 -2.09
CA SER A 237 -4.10 -24.36 -2.90
C SER A 237 -4.63 -24.11 -4.32
N LYS A 238 -4.21 -24.95 -5.29
CA LYS A 238 -4.77 -24.89 -6.66
C LYS A 238 -6.28 -25.10 -6.66
N THR A 239 -6.77 -25.99 -5.79
CA THR A 239 -8.19 -26.29 -5.62
C THR A 239 -8.96 -25.07 -5.15
N ASP A 240 -8.51 -24.39 -4.10
CA ASP A 240 -9.17 -23.18 -3.57
C ASP A 240 -9.17 -22.03 -4.60
N ILE A 241 -8.07 -21.88 -5.34
CA ILE A 241 -8.00 -20.90 -6.43
C ILE A 241 -9.02 -21.22 -7.53
N LYS A 242 -9.16 -22.50 -7.88
CA LYS A 242 -10.11 -22.95 -8.90
C LYS A 242 -11.56 -22.76 -8.43
N LEU A 243 -11.89 -23.17 -7.21
CA LEU A 243 -13.21 -22.95 -6.60
C LEU A 243 -13.62 -21.48 -6.65
N LEU A 244 -12.73 -20.57 -6.27
CA LEU A 244 -12.99 -19.13 -6.35
C LEU A 244 -13.15 -18.66 -7.80
N PHE A 245 -12.33 -19.15 -8.72
CA PHE A 245 -12.42 -18.77 -10.13
C PHE A 245 -13.73 -19.23 -10.76
N ASP A 246 -14.11 -20.48 -10.55
CA ASP A 246 -15.32 -21.09 -11.08
C ASP A 246 -16.56 -20.39 -10.51
N TYR A 247 -16.61 -20.20 -9.19
CA TYR A 247 -17.67 -19.45 -8.52
C TYR A 247 -17.85 -18.04 -9.12
N LEU A 248 -16.75 -17.30 -9.33
CA LEU A 248 -16.82 -15.96 -9.91
C LEU A 248 -17.28 -15.97 -11.36
N ASN A 249 -16.85 -16.97 -12.13
CA ASN A 249 -17.25 -17.14 -13.51
C ASN A 249 -18.76 -17.41 -13.59
N ASP A 250 -19.28 -18.28 -12.72
CA ASP A 250 -20.71 -18.57 -12.64
C ASP A 250 -21.53 -17.33 -12.27
N GLN A 251 -21.10 -16.59 -11.22
CA GLN A 251 -21.75 -15.35 -10.83
C GLN A 251 -21.73 -14.29 -11.95
N ALA A 252 -20.61 -14.19 -12.69
CA ALA A 252 -20.51 -13.28 -13.84
C ALA A 252 -21.45 -13.71 -14.98
N ASN A 253 -21.51 -15.00 -15.32
CA ASN A 253 -22.37 -15.50 -16.40
C ASN A 253 -23.86 -15.37 -16.07
N ILE A 254 -24.27 -15.67 -14.83
CA ILE A 254 -25.64 -15.47 -14.35
C ILE A 254 -26.03 -13.99 -14.50
N ALA A 255 -25.18 -13.10 -13.99
CA ALA A 255 -25.42 -11.66 -14.07
C ALA A 255 -25.45 -11.14 -15.52
N TYR A 256 -24.57 -11.67 -16.37
CA TYR A 256 -24.51 -11.34 -17.79
C TYR A 256 -25.77 -11.78 -18.54
N GLY A 257 -26.26 -13.01 -18.31
CA GLY A 257 -27.50 -13.52 -18.88
C GLY A 257 -28.69 -12.62 -18.55
N LEU A 258 -28.86 -12.27 -17.28
CA LEU A 258 -29.93 -11.36 -16.83
C LEU A 258 -29.86 -9.97 -17.49
N LEU A 259 -28.65 -9.49 -17.83
CA LEU A 259 -28.46 -8.20 -18.49
C LEU A 259 -28.69 -8.24 -20.00
N LYS A 260 -28.68 -9.43 -20.61
CA LYS A 260 -29.10 -9.60 -22.02
C LYS A 260 -30.59 -9.36 -22.17
N ASP A 261 -31.39 -9.83 -21.20
CA ASP A 261 -32.85 -9.70 -21.21
C ASP A 261 -33.34 -8.29 -20.85
N GLY A 262 -32.54 -7.52 -20.11
CA GLY A 262 -32.84 -6.13 -19.80
C GLY A 262 -31.99 -5.56 -18.67
N PHE A 263 -32.11 -4.25 -18.41
CA PHE A 263 -31.35 -3.65 -17.32
C PHE A 263 -31.87 -4.08 -15.96
N ASN A 264 -31.06 -4.84 -15.21
CA ASN A 264 -31.28 -5.14 -13.80
C ASN A 264 -30.12 -4.57 -12.97
N ARG A 265 -30.46 -3.79 -11.93
CA ARG A 265 -29.46 -3.12 -11.11
C ARG A 265 -28.59 -4.08 -10.30
N GLY A 266 -29.19 -5.09 -9.70
CA GLY A 266 -28.48 -6.10 -8.90
C GLY A 266 -27.53 -6.92 -9.77
N ALA A 267 -27.99 -7.35 -10.96
CA ALA A 267 -27.18 -8.05 -11.94
C ALA A 267 -25.99 -7.18 -12.41
N TRP A 268 -26.22 -5.89 -12.68
CA TRP A 268 -25.13 -4.97 -13.05
C TRP A 268 -24.08 -4.82 -11.95
N ASP A 269 -24.50 -4.62 -10.69
CA ASP A 269 -23.56 -4.51 -9.57
C ASP A 269 -22.78 -5.83 -9.34
N LEU A 270 -23.44 -6.99 -9.53
CA LEU A 270 -22.82 -8.31 -9.43
C LEU A 270 -21.80 -8.52 -10.56
N LEU A 271 -22.19 -8.31 -11.82
CA LEU A 271 -21.28 -8.42 -12.98
C LEU A 271 -20.07 -7.51 -12.83
N ASN A 272 -20.27 -6.29 -12.35
CA ASN A 272 -19.20 -5.31 -12.13
C ASN A 272 -18.20 -5.81 -11.07
N SER A 273 -18.71 -6.34 -9.97
CA SER A 273 -17.90 -6.84 -8.86
C SER A 273 -17.18 -8.15 -9.19
N SER A 274 -17.87 -9.11 -9.81
CA SER A 274 -17.30 -10.42 -10.17
C SER A 274 -16.26 -10.28 -11.27
N THR A 275 -16.54 -9.51 -12.33
CA THR A 275 -15.60 -9.29 -13.45
C THR A 275 -14.29 -8.67 -12.98
N LEU A 276 -14.32 -7.68 -12.07
CA LEU A 276 -13.13 -7.06 -11.50
C LEU A 276 -12.22 -8.10 -10.82
N ILE A 277 -12.80 -8.97 -10.00
CA ILE A 277 -12.05 -9.98 -9.25
C ILE A 277 -11.60 -11.13 -10.16
N LEU A 278 -12.42 -11.55 -11.12
CA LEU A 278 -12.08 -12.56 -12.11
C LEU A 278 -10.83 -12.16 -12.90
N ILE A 279 -10.78 -10.93 -13.40
CA ILE A 279 -9.60 -10.38 -14.08
C ILE A 279 -8.40 -10.31 -13.14
N GLN A 280 -8.60 -9.94 -11.87
CA GLN A 280 -7.54 -9.86 -10.87
C GLN A 280 -6.90 -11.21 -10.56
N ILE A 281 -7.71 -12.25 -10.39
CA ILE A 281 -7.26 -13.61 -10.09
C ILE A 281 -6.49 -14.16 -11.28
N PHE A 282 -7.04 -14.05 -12.50
CA PHE A 282 -6.41 -14.55 -13.73
C PHE A 282 -5.03 -13.91 -13.94
N ASN A 283 -4.95 -12.58 -13.83
CA ASN A 283 -3.72 -11.85 -14.09
C ASN A 283 -2.77 -11.75 -12.88
N ARG A 284 -3.16 -12.27 -11.71
CA ARG A 284 -2.41 -12.16 -10.44
C ARG A 284 -1.99 -10.72 -10.10
N ARG A 285 -2.82 -9.74 -10.48
CA ARG A 285 -2.53 -8.29 -10.38
C ARG A 285 -2.79 -7.74 -8.99
N ARG A 286 -2.14 -6.61 -8.68
CA ARG A 286 -2.46 -5.87 -7.46
C ARG A 286 -3.83 -5.21 -7.62
N ALA A 287 -4.62 -5.25 -6.56
CA ALA A 287 -5.97 -4.67 -6.53
C ALA A 287 -6.01 -3.25 -7.11
N GLY A 288 -5.11 -2.37 -6.66
CA GLY A 288 -5.09 -0.98 -7.11
C GLY A 288 -4.86 -0.78 -8.61
N GLU A 289 -4.17 -1.69 -9.30
CA GLU A 289 -3.93 -1.59 -10.75
C GLU A 289 -5.25 -1.77 -11.52
N LEU A 290 -6.09 -2.72 -11.09
CA LEU A 290 -7.36 -3.05 -11.77
C LEU A 290 -8.55 -2.23 -11.30
N GLU A 291 -8.65 -1.94 -10.01
CA GLU A 291 -9.71 -1.10 -9.44
C GLU A 291 -9.80 0.27 -10.15
N ARG A 292 -8.68 0.75 -10.72
CA ARG A 292 -8.57 2.07 -11.39
C ARG A 292 -8.47 1.97 -12.91
N LEU A 293 -8.84 0.84 -13.50
CA LEU A 293 -8.88 0.68 -14.96
C LEU A 293 -9.78 1.75 -15.58
N LYS A 294 -9.25 2.55 -16.52
CA LYS A 294 -10.02 3.58 -17.21
C LYS A 294 -10.65 3.04 -18.49
N ILE A 295 -11.74 3.69 -18.92
CA ILE A 295 -12.42 3.40 -20.18
C ILE A 295 -11.47 3.67 -21.36
N ALA A 296 -10.68 4.74 -21.30
CA ALA A 296 -9.68 5.05 -22.31
C ALA A 296 -8.65 3.91 -22.47
N ASP A 297 -8.17 3.34 -21.36
CA ASP A 297 -7.22 2.23 -21.38
C ASP A 297 -7.85 0.96 -21.98
N PHE A 298 -9.15 0.72 -21.71
CA PHE A 298 -9.90 -0.39 -22.30
C PHE A 298 -10.16 -0.22 -23.80
N ASN A 299 -10.34 1.02 -24.26
CA ASN A 299 -10.50 1.32 -25.69
C ASN A 299 -9.17 1.18 -26.45
N ASN A 300 -8.04 1.49 -25.81
CA ASN A 300 -6.69 1.30 -26.35
C ASN A 300 -6.18 -0.15 -26.21
N ARG A 301 -7.08 -1.13 -26.35
CA ARG A 301 -6.74 -2.54 -26.27
C ARG A 301 -6.03 -3.01 -27.52
N LEU A 302 -5.06 -3.90 -27.34
CA LEU A 302 -4.35 -4.57 -28.41
C LEU A 302 -4.88 -5.99 -28.54
N GLN A 303 -5.29 -6.36 -29.74
CA GLN A 303 -5.60 -7.73 -30.11
C GLN A 303 -4.58 -8.16 -31.16
N LEU A 304 -4.21 -9.44 -31.16
CA LEU A 304 -3.43 -9.97 -32.26
C LEU A 304 -4.37 -10.12 -33.47
N ASP A 305 -4.46 -9.06 -34.26
CA ASP A 305 -5.18 -9.04 -35.54
C ASP A 305 -4.21 -9.32 -36.70
N GLU A 306 -4.73 -9.37 -37.92
CA GLU A 306 -3.95 -9.58 -39.15
C GLU A 306 -2.95 -8.44 -39.43
N ASN A 307 -3.03 -7.32 -38.70
CA ASN A 307 -2.17 -6.15 -38.86
C ASN A 307 -0.90 -6.20 -38.00
N ILE A 308 -0.72 -7.25 -37.19
CA ILE A 308 0.56 -7.49 -36.53
C ILE A 308 1.54 -8.01 -37.56
N ASN A 309 2.67 -7.30 -37.65
CA ASN A 309 3.73 -7.55 -38.62
C ASN A 309 3.98 -9.06 -38.76
N SER A 310 3.62 -9.63 -39.92
CA SER A 310 3.65 -11.07 -40.21
C SER A 310 5.02 -11.67 -39.86
N ASP A 311 6.08 -10.88 -40.03
CA ASP A 311 7.47 -11.22 -39.71
C ASP A 311 7.72 -11.51 -38.22
N LEU A 312 6.96 -10.89 -37.30
CA LEU A 312 7.07 -11.15 -35.86
C LEU A 312 6.38 -12.46 -35.45
N CYS A 313 5.35 -12.87 -36.20
CA CYS A 313 4.62 -14.12 -35.99
C CYS A 313 5.22 -15.30 -36.77
N ALA A 314 6.08 -15.05 -37.76
CA ALA A 314 6.69 -16.07 -38.60
C ALA A 314 7.49 -17.13 -37.83
N ASN A 315 8.03 -16.78 -36.66
CA ASN A 315 8.79 -17.69 -35.79
C ASN A 315 7.94 -18.39 -34.71
N LEU A 316 6.62 -18.19 -34.69
CA LEU A 316 5.70 -18.81 -33.72
C LEU A 316 4.93 -19.96 -34.38
N SER A 317 4.66 -21.03 -33.61
CA SER A 317 3.83 -22.13 -34.10
C SER A 317 2.38 -21.68 -34.34
N ALA A 318 1.70 -22.33 -35.29
CA ALA A 318 0.28 -22.06 -35.58
C ALA A 318 -0.59 -22.18 -34.32
N ASP A 319 -0.32 -23.17 -33.47
CA ASP A 319 -1.01 -23.36 -32.19
C ASP A 319 -0.78 -22.20 -31.21
N THR A 320 0.45 -21.67 -31.16
CA THR A 320 0.78 -20.51 -30.32
C THR A 320 0.04 -19.26 -30.77
N ILE A 321 -0.05 -19.06 -32.10
CA ILE A 321 -0.81 -17.95 -32.69
C ILE A 321 -2.30 -18.11 -32.39
N ALA A 322 -2.85 -19.32 -32.56
CA ALA A 322 -4.25 -19.61 -32.27
C ALA A 322 -4.58 -19.39 -30.78
N TYR A 323 -3.71 -19.84 -29.88
CA TYR A 323 -3.85 -19.60 -28.44
C TYR A 323 -3.80 -18.12 -28.09
N ALA A 324 -2.86 -17.37 -28.68
CA ALA A 324 -2.68 -15.97 -28.39
C ALA A 324 -3.84 -15.09 -28.92
N LYS A 325 -4.46 -15.47 -30.05
CA LYS A 325 -5.67 -14.81 -30.61
C LYS A 325 -6.88 -14.86 -29.66
N GLN A 326 -6.89 -15.76 -28.68
CA GLN A 326 -7.95 -15.86 -27.67
C GLN A 326 -7.88 -14.71 -26.64
N TYR A 327 -6.77 -13.98 -26.55
CA TYR A 327 -6.57 -12.96 -25.53
C TYR A 327 -6.49 -11.55 -26.11
N VAL A 328 -7.05 -10.62 -25.35
CA VAL A 328 -6.92 -9.19 -25.58
C VAL A 328 -5.98 -8.61 -24.54
N ARG A 329 -4.98 -7.84 -24.98
CA ARG A 329 -3.98 -7.21 -24.12
C ARG A 329 -4.33 -5.74 -23.87
N LEU A 330 -4.40 -5.36 -22.59
CA LEU A 330 -4.45 -3.97 -22.13
C LEU A 330 -3.09 -3.54 -21.59
N THR A 331 -2.80 -2.24 -21.67
CA THR A 331 -1.64 -1.64 -21.00
C THR A 331 -2.10 -0.59 -20.00
N LEU A 332 -1.55 -0.62 -18.79
CA LEU A 332 -1.84 0.31 -17.70
C LEU A 332 -0.55 0.94 -17.18
N ARG A 333 -0.71 2.11 -16.56
CA ARG A 333 0.36 2.76 -15.81
C ARG A 333 0.52 2.12 -14.43
N GLY A 334 1.64 1.43 -14.24
CA GLY A 334 2.11 0.92 -12.95
C GLY A 334 2.84 1.97 -12.11
N LYS A 335 3.43 1.51 -10.99
CA LYS A 335 4.26 2.35 -10.12
C LYS A 335 5.48 2.88 -10.87
N LEU A 336 5.91 4.10 -10.52
CA LEU A 336 7.08 4.77 -11.12
C LEU A 336 7.00 4.92 -12.65
N GLY A 337 5.78 4.93 -13.22
CA GLY A 337 5.58 5.07 -14.67
C GLY A 337 5.84 3.80 -15.48
N ARG A 338 6.13 2.66 -14.84
CA ARG A 338 6.31 1.38 -15.55
C ARG A 338 5.00 0.95 -16.22
N VAL A 339 5.08 0.45 -17.45
CA VAL A 339 3.91 -0.10 -18.15
C VAL A 339 3.61 -1.50 -17.63
N VAL A 340 2.34 -1.77 -17.35
CA VAL A 340 1.83 -3.04 -16.83
C VAL A 340 0.83 -3.61 -17.81
N SER A 341 0.95 -4.88 -18.19
CA SER A 341 0.04 -5.51 -19.16
C SER A 341 -1.07 -6.31 -18.47
N ILE A 342 -2.28 -6.34 -19.01
CA ILE A 342 -3.36 -7.22 -18.53
C ILE A 342 -3.89 -8.01 -19.71
N LEU A 343 -4.17 -9.29 -19.50
CA LEU A 343 -4.82 -10.17 -20.46
C LEU A 343 -6.29 -10.31 -20.09
N LEU A 344 -7.15 -10.16 -21.08
CA LEU A 344 -8.59 -10.38 -21.00
C LEU A 344 -8.97 -11.54 -21.91
N THR A 345 -9.85 -12.40 -21.41
CA THR A 345 -10.53 -13.41 -22.22
C THR A 345 -11.68 -12.77 -23.03
N PRO A 346 -12.22 -13.44 -24.05
CA PRO A 346 -13.35 -12.92 -24.83
C PRO A 346 -14.57 -12.62 -23.95
N SER A 347 -14.90 -13.53 -23.01
CA SER A 347 -15.98 -13.32 -22.03
C SER A 347 -15.76 -12.06 -21.19
N ASN A 348 -14.54 -11.79 -20.74
CA ASN A 348 -14.25 -10.59 -19.96
C ASN A 348 -14.47 -9.30 -20.78
N VAL A 349 -14.16 -9.34 -22.08
CA VAL A 349 -14.43 -8.22 -22.99
C VAL A 349 -15.92 -8.00 -23.15
N GLU A 350 -16.72 -9.05 -23.31
CA GLU A 350 -18.19 -8.97 -23.38
C GLU A 350 -18.80 -8.42 -22.08
N PHE A 351 -18.32 -8.90 -20.93
CA PHE A 351 -18.77 -8.43 -19.62
C PHE A 351 -18.50 -6.93 -19.45
N ILE A 352 -17.28 -6.48 -19.74
CA ILE A 352 -16.92 -5.05 -19.67
C ILE A 352 -17.76 -4.24 -20.67
N THR A 353 -17.93 -4.72 -21.90
CA THR A 353 -18.74 -4.03 -22.92
C THR A 353 -20.18 -3.85 -22.47
N THR A 354 -20.76 -4.88 -21.84
CA THR A 354 -22.12 -4.84 -21.28
C THR A 354 -22.23 -3.90 -20.09
N LEU A 355 -21.21 -3.87 -19.21
CA LEU A 355 -21.14 -2.91 -18.11
C LEU A 355 -21.12 -1.47 -18.61
N LEU A 356 -20.36 -1.20 -19.68
CA LEU A 356 -20.29 0.13 -20.30
C LEU A 356 -21.61 0.51 -20.99
N LYS A 357 -22.28 -0.42 -21.66
CA LYS A 357 -23.61 -0.22 -22.28
C LYS A 357 -24.64 0.29 -21.28
N TYR A 358 -24.75 -0.36 -20.11
CA TYR A 358 -25.74 -0.01 -19.09
C TYR A 358 -25.27 1.02 -18.05
N ARG A 359 -24.10 1.64 -18.27
CA ARG A 359 -23.49 2.59 -17.33
C ARG A 359 -24.41 3.76 -16.96
N LYS A 360 -25.14 4.30 -17.93
CA LYS A 360 -26.11 5.39 -17.72
C LYS A 360 -27.32 4.91 -16.92
N ASN A 361 -27.86 3.74 -17.23
CA ASN A 361 -28.98 3.13 -16.49
C ASN A 361 -28.62 2.82 -15.03
N ALA A 362 -27.38 2.42 -14.78
CA ALA A 362 -26.85 2.28 -13.43
C ALA A 362 -26.70 3.63 -12.69
N GLY A 363 -26.84 4.78 -13.33
CA GLY A 363 -26.68 6.08 -12.66
C GLY A 363 -25.21 6.39 -12.31
N VAL A 364 -24.28 5.87 -13.11
CA VAL A 364 -22.88 6.32 -13.06
C VAL A 364 -22.78 7.69 -13.71
N LYS A 365 -22.05 8.61 -13.07
CA LYS A 365 -21.82 9.96 -13.59
C LYS A 365 -21.01 9.93 -14.88
N LEU A 366 -21.35 10.79 -15.84
CA LEU A 366 -20.63 10.92 -17.11
C LEU A 366 -19.16 11.33 -16.92
N THR A 367 -18.85 12.06 -15.84
CA THR A 367 -17.48 12.47 -15.49
C THR A 367 -16.61 11.34 -14.95
N ASN A 368 -17.18 10.17 -14.65
CA ASN A 368 -16.44 9.04 -14.11
C ASN A 368 -15.77 8.27 -15.25
N GLU A 369 -14.44 8.21 -15.23
CA GLU A 369 -13.61 7.58 -16.27
C GLU A 369 -13.31 6.08 -16.02
N TYR A 370 -13.70 5.52 -14.87
CA TYR A 370 -13.35 4.15 -14.49
C TYR A 370 -14.31 3.12 -15.08
N VAL A 371 -13.79 1.99 -15.54
CA VAL A 371 -14.59 0.84 -15.98
C VAL A 371 -15.44 0.32 -14.82
N PHE A 372 -14.78 -0.06 -13.71
CA PHE A 372 -15.42 -0.59 -12.50
C PHE A 372 -15.91 0.54 -11.58
N ALA A 373 -16.85 1.34 -12.09
CA ALA A 373 -17.37 2.52 -11.41
C ALA A 373 -18.38 2.19 -10.31
N VAL A 374 -18.41 3.02 -9.26
CA VAL A 374 -19.46 3.04 -8.25
C VAL A 374 -20.57 3.99 -8.69
N PRO A 375 -21.82 3.52 -8.88
CA PRO A 375 -22.88 4.41 -9.31
C PRO A 375 -23.37 5.33 -8.19
N GLY A 376 -23.78 6.55 -8.54
CA GLY A 376 -24.20 7.55 -7.54
C GLY A 376 -23.09 8.04 -6.59
N ALA A 377 -21.82 7.70 -6.83
CA ALA A 377 -20.71 8.04 -5.94
C ALA A 377 -20.72 9.54 -5.57
N LEU A 378 -20.78 9.81 -4.26
CA LEU A 378 -20.82 11.18 -3.74
C LEU A 378 -19.44 11.86 -3.84
N PRO A 379 -19.38 13.20 -3.81
CA PRO A 379 -18.11 13.90 -3.83
C PRO A 379 -17.20 13.43 -2.68
N LEU A 380 -15.91 13.22 -2.96
CA LEU A 380 -14.89 12.68 -2.03
C LEU A 380 -14.97 11.18 -1.72
N GLN A 381 -15.99 10.47 -2.22
CA GLN A 381 -15.97 9.01 -2.22
C GLN A 381 -15.15 8.49 -3.40
N LYS A 382 -14.71 7.24 -3.28
CA LYS A 382 -14.04 6.55 -4.38
C LYS A 382 -15.05 6.33 -5.50
N GLN A 383 -14.70 6.77 -6.69
CA GLN A 383 -15.53 6.65 -7.88
C GLN A 383 -15.49 5.24 -8.49
N TYR A 384 -14.70 4.34 -7.90
CA TYR A 384 -14.45 2.99 -8.38
C TYR A 384 -14.61 1.97 -7.25
N ILE A 385 -14.88 0.73 -7.62
CA ILE A 385 -15.10 -0.37 -6.68
C ILE A 385 -13.77 -0.83 -6.07
N ARG A 386 -13.79 -1.17 -4.78
CA ARG A 386 -12.62 -1.72 -4.08
C ARG A 386 -12.60 -3.23 -4.21
N ALA A 387 -11.55 -3.75 -4.84
CA ALA A 387 -11.30 -5.16 -5.04
C ALA A 387 -10.84 -5.87 -3.77
N CYS A 388 -10.05 -5.25 -2.89
CA CYS A 388 -9.61 -5.94 -1.65
C CYS A 388 -10.78 -6.45 -0.79
N PRO A 389 -11.81 -5.64 -0.45
CA PRO A 389 -12.98 -6.14 0.27
C PRO A 389 -13.79 -7.17 -0.52
N LEU A 390 -13.93 -6.99 -1.84
CA LEU A 390 -14.65 -7.93 -2.68
C LEU A 390 -13.97 -9.30 -2.77
N MET A 391 -12.64 -9.32 -2.90
CA MET A 391 -11.86 -10.56 -2.89
C MET A 391 -12.10 -11.35 -1.61
N ARG A 392 -12.15 -10.68 -0.45
CA ARG A 392 -12.44 -11.33 0.84
C ARG A 392 -13.85 -11.91 0.85
N LYS A 393 -14.84 -11.13 0.38
CA LYS A 393 -16.22 -11.57 0.31
C LYS A 393 -16.35 -12.83 -0.56
N PHE A 394 -15.90 -12.76 -1.81
CA PHE A 394 -16.04 -13.88 -2.74
C PHE A 394 -15.22 -15.10 -2.35
N ALA A 395 -14.05 -14.93 -1.72
CA ALA A 395 -13.28 -16.05 -1.18
C ALA A 395 -14.05 -16.82 -0.09
N ASN A 396 -14.82 -16.11 0.74
CA ASN A 396 -15.67 -16.77 1.74
C ASN A 396 -16.90 -17.42 1.09
N ASP A 397 -17.48 -16.77 0.10
CA ASP A 397 -18.68 -17.25 -0.60
C ASP A 397 -18.39 -18.42 -1.55
N SER A 398 -17.13 -18.65 -1.96
CA SER A 398 -16.76 -19.68 -2.94
C SER A 398 -16.61 -21.09 -2.38
N GLY A 399 -16.77 -21.28 -1.06
CA GLY A 399 -16.58 -22.59 -0.41
C GLY A 399 -15.11 -23.07 -0.38
N ALA A 400 -14.14 -22.15 -0.49
CA ALA A 400 -12.73 -22.49 -0.36
C ALA A 400 -12.42 -22.97 1.07
N LEU A 401 -11.48 -23.90 1.22
CA LEU A 401 -11.11 -24.44 2.54
C LEU A 401 -10.42 -23.37 3.39
N ILE A 402 -9.53 -22.58 2.77
CA ILE A 402 -8.81 -21.49 3.46
C ILE A 402 -9.06 -20.15 2.74
N PRO A 403 -10.25 -19.53 2.91
CA PRO A 403 -10.58 -18.25 2.29
C PRO A 403 -9.64 -17.11 2.65
N SER A 404 -9.00 -17.18 3.82
CA SER A 404 -8.04 -16.18 4.30
C SER A 404 -6.77 -16.11 3.44
N SER A 405 -6.38 -17.23 2.81
CA SER A 405 -5.21 -17.34 1.92
C SER A 405 -5.45 -16.72 0.54
N LEU A 406 -6.70 -16.60 0.10
CA LEU A 406 -7.10 -16.07 -1.21
C LEU A 406 -7.05 -14.53 -1.21
N ARG A 407 -5.82 -13.99 -1.26
CA ARG A 407 -5.53 -12.56 -1.31
C ARG A 407 -4.62 -12.25 -2.48
N GLY A 408 -4.72 -11.04 -3.04
CA GLY A 408 -3.91 -10.66 -4.21
C GLY A 408 -2.40 -10.77 -3.98
N THR A 409 -1.91 -10.53 -2.76
CA THR A 409 -0.50 -10.72 -2.39
C THR A 409 -0.12 -12.20 -2.31
N SER A 410 -0.97 -13.04 -1.72
CA SER A 410 -0.76 -14.49 -1.61
C SER A 410 -0.82 -15.18 -2.97
N LEU A 411 -1.80 -14.84 -3.82
CA LEU A 411 -1.91 -15.36 -5.19
C LEU A 411 -0.67 -15.01 -6.04
N ARG A 412 -0.12 -13.82 -5.81
CA ARG A 412 1.11 -13.38 -6.47
C ARG A 412 2.37 -14.10 -5.96
N LYS A 413 2.39 -14.51 -4.69
CA LYS A 413 3.45 -15.40 -4.16
C LYS A 413 3.27 -16.81 -4.71
N HIS A 414 2.05 -17.33 -4.71
CA HIS A 414 1.72 -18.66 -5.24
C HIS A 414 2.20 -18.84 -6.67
N ILE A 415 1.91 -17.92 -7.59
CA ILE A 415 2.38 -18.06 -8.98
C ILE A 415 3.91 -18.08 -9.08
N ALA A 416 4.60 -17.27 -8.26
CA ALA A 416 6.06 -17.26 -8.25
C ALA A 416 6.65 -18.57 -7.72
N THR A 417 6.13 -19.06 -6.60
CA THR A 417 6.51 -20.35 -6.03
C THR A 417 6.20 -21.50 -6.98
N PHE A 418 5.03 -21.49 -7.60
CA PHE A 418 4.60 -22.52 -8.55
C PHE A 418 5.51 -22.56 -9.78
N THR A 419 5.85 -21.40 -10.37
CA THR A 419 6.80 -21.34 -11.49
C THR A 419 8.19 -21.82 -11.10
N ALA A 420 8.63 -21.54 -9.87
CA ALA A 420 9.93 -22.01 -9.40
C ALA A 420 9.98 -23.52 -9.18
N MET A 421 8.90 -24.13 -8.68
CA MET A 421 8.77 -25.58 -8.52
C MET A 421 8.68 -26.33 -9.87
N LEU A 422 8.21 -25.66 -10.92
CA LEU A 422 8.13 -26.23 -12.28
C LEU A 422 9.47 -26.17 -13.04
N GLU A 423 10.55 -25.68 -12.41
CA GLU A 423 11.89 -25.55 -13.01
C GLU A 423 11.88 -24.91 -14.41
N VAL A 424 11.01 -23.91 -14.58
CA VAL A 424 10.81 -23.26 -15.88
C VAL A 424 12.10 -22.54 -16.31
N GLU A 425 12.44 -22.66 -17.58
CA GLU A 425 13.60 -21.98 -18.19
C GLU A 425 13.64 -20.47 -17.87
N GLY A 426 14.84 -19.96 -17.58
CA GLY A 426 15.04 -18.59 -17.07
C GLY A 426 14.42 -17.48 -17.93
N HIS A 427 14.41 -17.64 -19.26
CA HIS A 427 13.84 -16.64 -20.17
C HIS A 427 12.30 -16.54 -20.06
N LYS A 428 11.61 -17.66 -19.79
CA LYS A 428 10.15 -17.69 -19.55
C LYS A 428 9.81 -17.10 -18.19
N VAL A 429 10.64 -17.38 -17.17
CA VAL A 429 10.51 -16.76 -15.84
C VAL A 429 10.71 -15.25 -15.92
N GLU A 430 11.68 -14.77 -16.71
CA GLU A 430 11.88 -13.34 -16.94
C GLU A 430 10.66 -12.70 -17.60
N ARG A 431 10.08 -13.33 -18.63
CA ARG A 431 8.83 -12.86 -19.26
C ARG A 431 7.68 -12.77 -18.26
N LEU A 432 7.50 -13.80 -17.41
CA LEU A 432 6.47 -13.79 -16.36
C LEU A 432 6.74 -12.70 -15.31
N ALA A 433 7.98 -12.52 -14.87
CA ALA A 433 8.32 -11.50 -13.88
C ALA A 433 8.14 -10.07 -14.42
N ASN A 434 8.51 -9.84 -15.68
CA ASN A 434 8.25 -8.59 -16.40
C ASN A 434 6.76 -8.36 -16.55
N PHE A 435 5.99 -9.38 -16.93
CA PHE A 435 4.54 -9.32 -16.93
C PHE A 435 4.05 -8.91 -15.55
N MET A 436 4.42 -9.62 -14.50
CA MET A 436 4.01 -9.31 -13.12
C MET A 436 4.45 -7.90 -12.67
N GLY A 437 5.47 -7.30 -13.28
CA GLY A 437 5.99 -5.99 -12.91
C GLY A 437 6.87 -6.07 -11.65
N HIS A 438 7.67 -7.14 -11.56
CA HIS A 438 8.75 -7.25 -10.58
C HIS A 438 9.98 -6.48 -11.05
N ASP A 439 10.85 -6.09 -10.12
CA ASP A 439 12.15 -5.49 -10.44
C ASP A 439 13.18 -6.59 -10.81
N LYS A 440 14.20 -6.26 -11.60
CA LYS A 440 15.23 -7.23 -12.06
C LYS A 440 15.99 -7.86 -10.89
N GLU A 441 16.24 -7.12 -9.81
CA GLU A 441 16.89 -7.68 -8.62
C GLU A 441 15.94 -8.53 -7.78
N ILE A 442 14.65 -8.19 -7.78
CA ILE A 442 13.59 -8.92 -7.08
C ILE A 442 13.30 -10.27 -7.78
N HIS A 443 13.48 -10.33 -9.10
CA HIS A 443 13.29 -11.53 -9.92
C HIS A 443 14.13 -12.72 -9.44
N ARG A 444 15.41 -12.48 -9.12
CA ARG A 444 16.33 -13.53 -8.65
C ARG A 444 15.95 -14.12 -7.31
N GLY A 445 15.28 -13.38 -6.43
CA GLY A 445 14.89 -13.87 -5.10
C GLY A 445 13.48 -14.45 -4.99
N ILE A 446 12.56 -14.07 -5.88
CA ILE A 446 11.13 -14.46 -5.79
C ILE A 446 10.81 -15.78 -6.50
N TYR A 447 11.48 -16.08 -7.61
CA TYR A 447 11.22 -17.26 -8.43
C TYR A 447 12.31 -18.33 -8.26
N ARG A 448 12.64 -18.64 -6.99
CA ARG A 448 13.50 -19.78 -6.62
C ARG A 448 12.66 -20.80 -5.88
N VAL A 449 13.03 -22.08 -5.97
CA VAL A 449 12.45 -23.12 -5.11
C VAL A 449 12.51 -22.60 -3.68
N PRO A 450 11.40 -22.67 -2.91
CA PRO A 450 11.40 -22.19 -1.54
C PRO A 450 12.60 -22.74 -0.80
N VAL A 451 13.40 -21.85 -0.22
CA VAL A 451 14.66 -22.19 0.45
C VAL A 451 14.50 -23.38 1.41
N PRO A 452 13.43 -23.46 2.25
CA PRO A 452 13.25 -24.63 3.10
C PRO A 452 13.09 -25.95 2.34
N VAL A 453 12.41 -25.96 1.18
CA VAL A 453 12.22 -27.17 0.38
C VAL A 453 13.54 -27.59 -0.25
N ALA A 454 14.24 -26.66 -0.93
CA ALA A 454 15.54 -26.96 -1.54
C ALA A 454 16.59 -27.35 -0.50
N GLU A 455 16.56 -26.75 0.69
CA GLU A 455 17.44 -27.13 1.80
C GLU A 455 17.11 -28.53 2.34
N MET A 456 15.81 -28.84 2.47
CA MET A 456 15.35 -30.15 2.95
C MET A 456 15.47 -31.28 1.92
N THR A 457 15.53 -30.98 0.62
CA THR A 457 15.67 -32.00 -0.44
C THR A 457 17.10 -32.10 -0.97
N ASP A 458 17.66 -30.98 -1.43
CA ASP A 458 18.90 -31.00 -2.21
C ASP A 458 20.10 -30.82 -1.27
N VAL A 459 20.03 -29.86 -0.36
CA VAL A 459 21.12 -29.60 0.60
C VAL A 459 21.21 -30.72 1.62
N SER A 460 20.09 -31.27 2.09
CA SER A 460 20.09 -32.42 3.02
C SER A 460 20.82 -33.62 2.41
N ARG A 461 20.53 -33.98 1.16
CA ARG A 461 21.23 -35.04 0.42
C ARG A 461 22.72 -34.76 0.31
N LEU A 462 23.10 -33.52 -0.06
CA LEU A 462 24.51 -33.13 -0.13
C LEU A 462 25.20 -33.20 1.24
N LEU A 463 24.51 -32.84 2.33
CA LEU A 463 25.05 -32.92 3.69
C LEU A 463 25.19 -34.39 4.14
N VAL A 464 24.23 -35.27 3.83
CA VAL A 464 24.30 -36.71 4.10
C VAL A 464 25.43 -37.37 3.34
N ALA A 465 25.54 -37.09 2.03
CA ALA A 465 26.65 -37.57 1.21
C ALA A 465 28.01 -37.08 1.73
N ALA A 466 28.09 -35.81 2.19
CA ALA A 466 29.32 -35.26 2.79
C ALA A 466 29.68 -35.92 4.14
N MET A 467 28.71 -36.50 4.85
CA MET A 467 28.95 -37.29 6.06
C MET A 467 29.37 -38.74 5.75
N GLY A 468 29.32 -39.17 4.49
CA GLY A 468 29.65 -40.52 4.05
C GLY A 468 28.48 -41.51 4.08
N GLY A 469 27.23 -41.03 4.11
CA GLY A 469 26.06 -41.87 3.86
C GLY A 469 25.84 -42.06 2.36
N ASP A 470 25.54 -43.30 1.94
CA ASP A 470 25.18 -43.60 0.55
C ASP A 470 23.78 -43.04 0.24
N GLU A 471 23.57 -42.52 -0.98
CA GLU A 471 22.31 -41.89 -1.41
C GLU A 471 21.10 -42.84 -1.42
N ASP A 472 21.31 -44.13 -1.19
CA ASP A 472 20.33 -45.21 -1.40
C ASP A 472 19.65 -45.76 -0.12
N GLU A 473 20.03 -45.30 1.07
CA GLU A 473 19.36 -45.70 2.32
C GLU A 473 18.43 -44.57 2.82
N GLU A 474 17.23 -44.47 2.26
CA GLU A 474 15.99 -44.04 2.94
C GLU A 474 14.81 -43.98 1.94
N ASN A 475 14.40 -45.16 1.43
CA ASN A 475 12.97 -45.42 1.23
C ASN A 475 12.40 -45.79 2.60
N VAL A 476 11.98 -44.80 3.39
CA VAL A 476 11.07 -45.11 4.51
C VAL A 476 9.66 -45.03 3.96
N GLU A 477 9.08 -46.22 3.93
CA GLU A 477 7.71 -46.57 3.66
C GLU A 477 6.69 -45.52 4.12
N SER A 478 5.72 -45.32 3.23
CA SER A 478 4.36 -44.98 3.61
C SER A 478 3.89 -45.88 4.75
N ASP A 479 3.54 -45.30 5.90
CA ASP A 479 2.53 -45.89 6.77
C ASP A 479 1.68 -44.81 7.42
N GLU A 480 0.39 -45.08 7.38
CA GLU A 480 -0.71 -44.25 7.82
C GLU A 480 -0.77 -44.13 9.36
N GLU A 481 -1.55 -43.14 9.80
CA GLU A 481 -2.16 -42.99 11.13
C GLU A 481 -1.25 -42.63 12.33
N ASN A 482 -1.31 -41.35 12.73
CA ASN A 482 -2.13 -41.07 13.91
C ASN A 482 -2.55 -39.61 14.09
N SER A 483 -3.81 -39.49 14.47
CA SER A 483 -4.48 -38.35 15.07
C SER A 483 -3.72 -37.86 16.30
N ASP A 484 -3.44 -36.55 16.38
CA ASP A 484 -3.86 -35.84 17.59
C ASP A 484 -4.12 -34.35 17.38
N SER A 485 -5.24 -33.97 17.97
CA SER A 485 -5.81 -32.67 18.18
C SER A 485 -4.91 -31.73 18.99
N SER A 486 -4.80 -30.47 18.58
CA SER A 486 -4.54 -29.36 19.52
C SER A 486 -5.09 -28.05 18.96
N GLU A 487 -6.30 -27.79 19.44
CA GLU A 487 -6.89 -26.51 19.86
C GLU A 487 -6.41 -25.22 19.19
N ASP A 488 -7.35 -24.67 18.41
CA ASP A 488 -7.41 -23.29 17.96
C ASP A 488 -7.45 -22.30 19.15
N GLU A 489 -6.35 -21.55 19.36
CA GLU A 489 -6.44 -20.25 20.02
C GLU A 489 -6.48 -19.12 18.99
N ASN A 490 -7.71 -18.66 18.78
CA ASN A 490 -8.09 -17.51 18.00
C ASN A 490 -7.54 -16.21 18.62
N SER A 491 -6.55 -15.60 17.97
CA SER A 491 -6.14 -14.21 18.25
C SER A 491 -6.38 -13.35 17.01
N GLU A 492 -7.56 -12.74 16.95
CA GLU A 492 -7.88 -11.65 16.03
C GLU A 492 -6.89 -10.49 16.21
N SER A 493 -5.99 -10.33 15.25
CA SER A 493 -5.23 -9.08 15.10
C SER A 493 -5.65 -8.39 13.80
N ASN A 494 -6.29 -7.23 13.98
CA ASN A 494 -6.74 -6.36 12.90
C ASN A 494 -5.56 -5.94 12.01
N GLU A 495 -5.43 -6.57 10.83
CA GLU A 495 -4.50 -6.13 9.79
C GLU A 495 -4.93 -4.77 9.22
N ILE A 496 -4.33 -3.70 9.72
CA ILE A 496 -4.21 -2.44 8.98
C ILE A 496 -3.15 -2.68 7.91
N ASP A 497 -3.62 -2.95 6.68
CA ASP A 497 -2.81 -2.98 5.46
C ASP A 497 -2.26 -1.57 5.17
N SER A 498 -1.25 -1.15 5.92
CA SER A 498 -0.47 0.06 5.65
C SER A 498 0.65 -0.30 4.69
N ALA A 499 0.32 -0.33 3.40
CA ALA A 499 1.29 -0.22 2.31
C ALA A 499 1.97 1.16 2.36
N LEU A 500 2.88 1.36 3.31
CA LEU A 500 3.79 2.49 3.40
C LEU A 500 5.23 1.98 3.32
N ASN A 501 5.61 1.47 2.14
CA ASN A 501 7.03 1.46 1.76
C ASN A 501 7.40 2.89 1.39
N LEU A 502 7.85 3.66 2.39
CA LEU A 502 8.49 4.96 2.19
C LEU A 502 10.01 4.77 2.08
N ASN A 503 10.47 4.07 1.05
CA ASN A 503 11.84 4.25 0.57
C ASN A 503 11.79 5.28 -0.57
N ASP A 504 11.80 6.55 -0.19
CA ASP A 504 12.20 7.64 -1.09
C ASP A 504 13.73 7.69 -0.98
N SER A 505 14.40 6.90 -1.82
CA SER A 505 15.86 6.85 -1.92
C SER A 505 16.35 8.13 -2.59
N THR A 506 16.51 9.17 -1.80
CA THR A 506 17.37 10.31 -2.15
C THR A 506 18.07 10.78 -0.88
N VAL A 507 19.40 10.64 -0.90
CA VAL A 507 20.40 11.13 0.06
C VAL A 507 20.49 10.33 1.36
N ASN A 508 21.37 9.32 1.35
CA ASN A 508 22.22 8.92 2.48
C ASN A 508 23.30 7.96 1.94
N ASN A 509 24.25 8.52 1.20
CA ASN A 509 25.53 7.87 0.94
C ASN A 509 26.55 8.58 1.83
N SER A 510 26.86 7.99 2.98
CA SER A 510 28.05 8.21 3.81
C SER A 510 27.91 7.32 5.05
N LEU A 511 29.01 6.70 5.48
CA LEU A 511 29.15 5.78 6.62
C LEU A 511 28.98 4.29 6.28
N ASN A 512 29.98 3.78 5.57
CA ASN A 512 30.49 2.43 5.81
C ASN A 512 31.97 2.39 5.45
N LEU A 513 32.83 2.74 6.40
CA LEU A 513 34.24 2.36 6.43
C LEU A 513 34.77 2.55 7.84
N THR A 514 34.94 1.43 8.54
CA THR A 514 36.11 1.07 9.37
C THR A 514 35.70 -0.08 10.30
N LYS A 515 36.16 -1.29 9.97
CA LYS A 515 36.54 -2.29 10.98
C LYS A 515 37.60 -3.20 10.37
N SER A 516 38.82 -2.76 10.64
CA SER A 516 40.06 -3.51 10.84
C SER A 516 39.86 -5.02 11.02
N LYS A 517 40.48 -5.81 10.15
CA LYS A 517 40.85 -7.20 10.45
C LYS A 517 42.37 -7.25 10.60
N SER A 518 42.77 -7.69 11.78
CA SER A 518 44.14 -8.00 12.19
C SER A 518 44.71 -9.16 11.37
N GLU A 519 46.01 -9.04 11.12
CA GLU A 519 46.91 -9.99 10.48
C GLU A 519 46.97 -11.33 11.22
N GLN A 520 47.15 -12.42 10.46
CA GLN A 520 48.14 -13.44 10.79
C GLN A 520 48.73 -14.02 9.49
N LYS A 521 50.05 -13.92 9.41
CA LYS A 521 50.94 -14.37 8.35
C LYS A 521 50.97 -15.90 8.27
N ASN A 522 51.14 -16.45 7.07
CA ASN A 522 52.29 -17.32 6.79
C ASN A 522 52.60 -17.41 5.29
N LYS A 523 53.92 -17.46 5.04
CA LYS A 523 54.67 -17.31 3.79
C LYS A 523 54.74 -18.61 2.99
N THR A 524 54.85 -18.50 1.66
CA THR A 524 55.98 -18.98 0.79
C THR A 524 55.70 -18.55 -0.68
N LYS A 525 56.58 -17.72 -1.29
CA LYS A 525 57.55 -18.02 -2.39
C LYS A 525 56.89 -18.59 -3.66
N GLU A 526 57.14 -18.16 -4.91
CA GLU A 526 58.26 -17.46 -5.57
C GLU A 526 57.81 -17.00 -7.00
N MET A 527 58.40 -15.91 -7.54
CA MET A 527 58.81 -15.58 -8.94
C MET A 527 58.06 -16.18 -10.16
N THR A 528 57.77 -15.52 -11.30
CA THR A 528 58.30 -14.34 -12.03
C THR A 528 57.48 -14.09 -13.33
N ARG A 529 57.48 -12.84 -13.85
CA ARG A 529 57.33 -12.38 -15.28
C ARG A 529 55.94 -12.57 -15.94
N ASN A 530 55.34 -11.66 -16.74
CA ASN A 530 55.83 -10.62 -17.67
C ASN A 530 54.71 -9.58 -18.05
N SER A 531 55.15 -8.43 -18.62
CA SER A 531 54.49 -7.50 -19.59
C SER A 531 53.13 -6.85 -19.25
N SER A 532 53.01 -5.55 -18.96
CA SER A 532 53.12 -4.31 -19.79
C SER A 532 51.75 -3.74 -20.18
N ASP A 533 51.69 -2.40 -20.14
CA ASP A 533 50.70 -1.49 -20.72
C ASP A 533 49.46 -1.02 -19.90
N ALA A 534 49.69 0.16 -19.29
CA ALA A 534 49.09 1.45 -19.69
C ALA A 534 47.66 1.83 -19.24
N VAL A 535 47.66 2.85 -18.36
CA VAL A 535 46.86 4.09 -18.35
C VAL A 535 45.44 4.04 -17.72
N LYS A 536 45.38 4.61 -16.50
CA LYS A 536 44.17 5.11 -15.81
C LYS A 536 43.87 6.55 -16.25
N ARG A 537 42.62 6.84 -16.64
CA ARG A 537 42.10 8.22 -16.81
C ARG A 537 41.18 8.59 -15.64
N HIS A 538 41.46 9.73 -15.01
CA HIS A 538 40.61 10.37 -14.00
C HIS A 538 39.46 11.15 -14.65
N SER A 539 38.24 11.10 -14.07
CA SER A 539 37.12 11.97 -14.42
C SER A 539 36.91 13.08 -13.37
N THR A 540 36.80 14.31 -13.83
CA THR A 540 36.59 15.55 -13.06
C THR A 540 35.13 15.81 -12.69
N SER A 541 34.93 16.65 -11.68
CA SER A 541 33.66 17.04 -11.01
C SER A 541 32.79 18.01 -11.83
N PRO A 542 31.43 17.99 -11.72
CA PRO A 542 30.51 18.62 -12.67
C PRO A 542 30.13 20.09 -12.38
N TYR A 543 30.86 20.83 -11.53
CA TYR A 543 30.56 22.24 -11.25
C TYR A 543 31.63 23.17 -11.84
N GLY A 544 31.28 23.81 -12.97
CA GLY A 544 32.12 24.77 -13.67
C GLY A 544 32.47 26.02 -12.85
N ARG A 545 33.68 26.54 -13.05
CA ARG A 545 34.19 27.76 -12.40
C ARG A 545 33.48 29.02 -12.91
N LYS A 546 32.96 29.84 -11.99
CA LYS A 546 32.46 31.20 -12.24
C LYS A 546 33.62 32.12 -12.63
N LYS A 547 33.48 32.88 -13.72
CA LYS A 547 34.38 34.00 -14.08
C LYS A 547 33.83 35.32 -13.53
N ARG A 548 34.73 36.09 -12.93
CA ARG A 548 34.54 37.46 -12.42
C ARG A 548 34.98 38.40 -13.55
N THR A 549 34.12 39.32 -14.00
CA THR A 549 34.50 40.41 -14.91
C THR A 549 34.81 41.67 -14.10
N LYS A 550 35.83 42.40 -14.55
CA LYS A 550 36.18 43.74 -14.09
C LYS A 550 35.14 44.75 -14.54
#